data_AF-A0A364JWQ7-F1
#
_entry.id   AF-A0A364JWQ7-F1
#
_cell.length_a   1.000
_cell.length_b   1.000
_cell.length_c   1.000
_cell.angle_alpha   90.00
_cell.angle_beta   90.00
_cell.angle_gamma   90.00
#
_symmetry.space_group_name_H-M   'P 1'
#
loop_
_entity.id
_entity.type
_entity.pdbx_description
1 polymer ?
#
loop_
_entity_poly.entity_id
_entity_poly.type
_entity_poly.pdbx_seq_one_letter_code
_entity_poly.pdbx_strand_id
1 'polypeptide(L)'
;MPFSRDYYFKRFTAVELHQLQSAYLMACKLVGRCSVTTPHKDEMAREIIQIYECGVTGPEKIAQLMLKVESVKPKKVVDLEFQQGFIRPVKANDL
;
A
#
# COMPACT_ATOMS: atom_id res chain seq x y z
N MET A 1 0.07 -8.86 13.10
CA MET A 1 -0.62 -7.61 12.69
C MET A 1 0.41 -6.51 12.45
N PRO A 2 0.25 -5.66 11.43
CA PRO A 2 1.22 -4.61 11.10
C PRO A 2 1.33 -3.52 12.19
N PHE A 3 0.22 -3.16 12.84
CA PHE A 3 0.23 -2.17 13.93
C PHE A 3 0.20 -2.89 15.27
N SER A 4 1.38 -3.34 15.72
CA SER A 4 1.53 -3.97 17.03
C SER A 4 1.96 -2.96 18.07
N ARG A 5 1.38 -3.05 19.27
CA ARG A 5 1.67 -2.15 20.38
C ARG A 5 3.16 -2.13 20.70
N ASP A 6 3.85 -3.27 20.67
CA ASP A 6 5.28 -3.36 21.02
C ASP A 6 6.19 -2.59 20.05
N TYR A 7 5.79 -2.48 18.78
CA TYR A 7 6.57 -1.79 17.74
C TYR A 7 6.35 -0.27 17.75
N TYR A 8 5.18 0.18 18.23
CA TYR A 8 4.75 1.58 18.19
C TYR A 8 4.45 2.18 19.57
N PHE A 9 4.83 1.50 20.66
CA PHE A 9 4.46 1.77 22.06
C PHE A 9 4.73 3.21 22.54
N LYS A 10 5.60 3.96 21.87
CA LYS A 10 5.94 5.36 22.20
C LYS A 10 5.47 6.39 21.16
N ARG A 11 4.96 5.93 20.01
CA ARG A 11 4.58 6.81 18.89
C ARG A 11 3.08 7.03 18.81
N PHE A 12 2.29 6.03 19.21
CA PHE A 12 0.83 6.06 19.13
C PHE A 12 0.23 5.47 20.40
N THR A 13 -0.87 6.07 20.86
CA THR A 13 -1.71 5.52 21.94
C THR A 13 -2.42 4.24 21.47
N ALA A 14 -2.95 3.45 22.41
CA ALA A 14 -3.70 2.24 22.09
C ALA A 14 -4.93 2.52 21.18
N VAL A 15 -5.56 3.68 21.36
CA VAL A 15 -6.71 4.11 20.55
C VAL A 15 -6.28 4.41 19.12
N GLU A 16 -5.20 5.16 18.95
CA GLU A 16 -4.66 5.49 17.63
C GLU A 16 -4.18 4.24 16.89
N LEU A 17 -3.51 3.32 17.60
CA LEU A 17 -3.13 2.03 17.02
C LEU A 17 -4.34 1.24 16.53
N HIS A 18 -5.44 1.23 17.28
CA HIS A 18 -6.67 0.58 16.85
C HIS A 18 -7.27 1.26 15.61
N GLN A 19 -7.21 2.59 15.52
CA GLN A 19 -7.66 3.33 14.34
C GLN A 19 -6.80 3.03 13.11
N LEU A 20 -5.47 3.04 13.24
CA LEU A 20 -4.52 2.71 12.17
C LEU A 20 -4.69 1.26 11.69
N GLN A 21 -4.86 0.33 12.64
CA GLN A 21 -5.12 -1.08 12.33
C GLN A 21 -6.47 -1.26 11.60
N SER A 22 -7.49 -0.49 11.98
CA SER A 22 -8.79 -0.49 11.30
C SER A 22 -8.69 0.08 9.88
N ALA A 23 -7.93 1.17 9.70
CA ALA A 23 -7.65 1.76 8.40
C ALA A 23 -6.96 0.78 7.45
N TYR A 24 -5.97 0.03 7.96
CA TYR A 24 -5.28 -1.02 7.22
C TYR A 24 -6.22 -2.12 6.74
N LEU A 25 -7.09 -2.62 7.61
CA LEU A 25 -8.05 -3.67 7.25
C LEU A 25 -9.07 -3.16 6.23
N MET A 26 -9.51 -1.91 6.33
CA MET A 26 -10.41 -1.30 5.34
C MET A 26 -9.70 -1.10 4.00
N ALA A 27 -8.47 -0.59 4.00
CA ALA A 27 -7.67 -0.42 2.80
C ALA A 27 -7.45 -1.77 2.09
N CYS A 28 -7.11 -2.82 2.84
CA CYS A 28 -7.04 -4.18 2.33
C CYS A 28 -8.33 -4.64 1.61
N LYS A 29 -9.50 -4.35 2.21
CA LYS A 29 -10.80 -4.69 1.61
C LYS A 29 -11.06 -3.89 0.34
N LEU A 30 -10.75 -2.59 0.33
CA LEU A 30 -10.99 -1.69 -0.82
C LEU A 30 -10.04 -1.98 -2.00
N VAL A 31 -8.77 -2.22 -1.72
CA VAL A 31 -7.76 -2.54 -2.74
C VAL A 31 -7.92 -3.98 -3.25
N GLY A 32 -8.71 -4.81 -2.55
CA GLY A 32 -8.98 -6.20 -2.92
C GLY A 32 -7.77 -7.13 -2.76
N ARG A 33 -6.67 -6.62 -2.20
CA ARG A 33 -5.41 -7.31 -1.97
C ARG A 33 -4.96 -6.96 -0.56
N CYS A 34 -4.96 -7.95 0.33
CA CYS A 34 -4.34 -7.79 1.63
C CYS A 34 -2.97 -8.44 1.56
N SER A 35 -1.92 -7.63 1.68
CA SER A 35 -0.54 -8.10 1.64
C SER A 35 -0.29 -9.09 2.77
N VAL A 36 -0.26 -10.37 2.45
CA VAL A 36 0.24 -11.40 3.38
C VAL A 36 1.79 -11.41 3.36
N THR A 37 2.41 -10.84 2.32
CA THR A 37 3.86 -10.72 2.21
C THR A 37 4.39 -9.56 3.04
N THR A 38 5.48 -9.81 3.76
CA THR A 38 6.12 -8.88 4.70
C THR A 38 6.44 -7.50 4.09
N PRO A 39 7.01 -7.38 2.88
CA PRO A 39 7.41 -6.08 2.33
C PRO A 39 6.24 -5.16 1.97
N HIS A 40 5.21 -5.68 1.31
CA HIS A 40 4.07 -4.88 0.88
C HIS A 40 3.18 -4.50 2.09
N LYS A 41 3.14 -5.34 3.12
CA LYS A 41 2.49 -5.05 4.40
C LYS A 41 3.15 -3.84 5.09
N ASP A 42 4.49 -3.79 5.11
CA ASP A 42 5.23 -2.70 5.74
C ASP A 42 5.12 -1.39 4.95
N GLU A 43 5.07 -1.46 3.61
CA GLU A 43 4.84 -0.29 2.75
C GLU A 43 3.46 0.33 3.01
N MET A 44 2.39 -0.47 3.02
CA MET A 44 1.04 0.04 3.33
C MET A 44 0.95 0.62 4.74
N ALA A 45 1.60 0.00 5.72
CA ALA A 45 1.62 0.52 7.09
C ALA A 45 2.28 1.90 7.16
N ARG A 46 3.35 2.11 6.39
CA ARG A 46 4.07 3.38 6.32
C ARG A 46 3.24 4.49 5.69
N GLU A 47 2.50 4.18 4.63
CA GLU A 47 1.61 5.15 3.97
C GLU A 47 0.43 5.56 4.86
N ILE A 48 -0.18 4.59 5.53
CA ILE A 48 -1.25 4.84 6.51
C ILE A 48 -0.76 5.79 7.62
N ILE A 49 0.46 5.58 8.12
CA ILE A 49 1.08 6.47 9.12
C ILE A 49 1.30 7.87 8.54
N GLN A 50 1.83 7.99 7.32
CA GLN A 50 2.03 9.30 6.69
C GLN A 50 0.73 10.07 6.51
N ILE A 51 -0.33 9.40 6.05
CA ILE A 51 -1.66 10.02 5.88
C ILE A 51 -2.19 10.50 7.24
N TYR A 52 -2.01 9.71 8.29
CA TYR A 52 -2.40 10.08 9.65
C TYR A 52 -1.59 11.28 10.18
N GLU A 53 -0.28 11.31 9.96
CA GLU A 53 0.62 12.40 10.36
C GLU A 53 0.33 13.71 9.61
N CYS A 54 -0.25 13.64 8.41
CA CYS A 54 -0.78 14.81 7.69
C CYS A 54 -2.10 15.36 8.28
N GLY A 55 -2.61 14.79 9.39
CA GLY A 55 -3.81 15.24 10.09
C GLY A 55 -5.11 14.59 9.61
N VAL A 56 -5.04 13.59 8.72
CA VAL A 56 -6.22 12.83 8.30
C VAL A 56 -6.51 11.76 9.34
N THR A 57 -7.48 12.04 10.19
CA THR A 57 -7.99 11.10 11.19
C THR A 57 -9.27 10.42 10.68
N GLY A 58 -9.40 9.12 10.93
CA GLY A 58 -10.56 8.33 10.53
C GLY A 58 -10.20 7.17 9.59
N PRO A 59 -10.50 5.92 9.97
CA PRO A 59 -10.02 4.74 9.23
C PRO A 59 -10.55 4.67 7.80
N GLU A 60 -11.79 5.12 7.58
CA GLU A 60 -12.43 5.11 6.26
C GLU A 60 -11.81 6.12 5.29
N LYS A 61 -11.51 7.35 5.77
CA LYS A 61 -10.84 8.39 4.98
C LYS A 61 -9.43 7.97 4.59
N ILE A 62 -8.68 7.41 5.54
CA ILE A 62 -7.34 6.88 5.31
C ILE A 62 -7.38 5.76 4.26
N ALA A 63 -8.35 4.83 4.37
CA ALA A 63 -8.51 3.74 3.41
C ALA A 63 -8.86 4.22 2.00
N GLN A 64 -9.71 5.24 1.87
CA GLN A 64 -10.01 5.85 0.57
C GLN A 64 -8.80 6.57 -0.04
N LEU A 65 -7.99 7.24 0.78
CA LEU A 65 -6.76 7.87 0.32
C LEU A 65 -5.73 6.83 -0.12
N MET A 66 -5.59 5.72 0.61
CA MET A 66 -4.76 4.57 0.19
C MET A 66 -5.17 4.04 -1.18
N LEU A 67 -6.48 3.89 -1.44
CA LEU A 67 -6.98 3.46 -2.75
C LEU A 67 -6.62 4.45 -3.86
N LYS A 68 -6.70 5.76 -3.59
CA LYS A 68 -6.27 6.79 -4.53
C LYS A 68 -4.76 6.75 -4.75
N VAL A 69 -3.95 6.53 -3.71
CA VAL A 69 -2.49 6.39 -3.84
C VAL A 69 -2.13 5.19 -4.72
N GLU A 70 -2.74 4.01 -4.52
CA GLU A 70 -2.58 2.85 -5.40
C GLU A 70 -3.00 3.14 -6.86
N SER A 71 -4.04 3.95 -7.05
CA SER A 71 -4.53 4.33 -8.39
C SER A 71 -3.64 5.35 -9.10
N VAL A 72 -2.89 6.17 -8.35
CA VAL A 72 -2.07 7.28 -8.87
C VAL A 72 -0.59 6.91 -8.91
N LYS A 73 -0.12 5.94 -8.12
CA LYS A 73 1.21 5.34 -8.28
C LYS A 73 1.26 4.68 -9.66
N PRO A 74 2.00 5.21 -10.65
CA PRO A 74 2.38 4.37 -11.77
C PRO A 74 3.11 3.19 -11.15
N LYS A 75 2.69 1.96 -11.47
CA LYS A 75 3.40 0.74 -11.06
C LYS A 75 4.87 1.01 -11.32
N LYS A 76 5.67 1.20 -10.26
CA LYS A 76 7.10 1.06 -10.42
C LYS A 76 7.25 -0.39 -10.82
N VAL A 77 7.52 -0.57 -12.10
CA VAL A 77 8.17 -1.74 -12.65
C VAL A 77 9.44 -1.86 -11.81
N VAL A 78 9.34 -2.55 -10.68
CA VAL A 78 10.49 -3.10 -9.99
C VAL A 78 10.37 -4.58 -10.27
N ASP A 79 11.23 -5.01 -11.17
CA ASP A 79 11.41 -6.36 -11.66
C ASP A 79 11.10 -7.44 -10.63
N LEU A 80 10.06 -8.21 -10.92
CA LEU A 80 10.19 -9.65 -10.91
C LEU A 80 9.91 -10.10 -12.34
N GLU A 81 10.97 -10.14 -13.14
CA GLU A 81 11.07 -11.08 -14.23
C GLU A 81 10.60 -12.45 -13.71
N PHE A 82 9.45 -12.91 -14.19
CA PHE A 82 9.29 -14.27 -14.73
C PHE A 82 7.90 -14.40 -15.35
N GLN A 83 7.76 -13.89 -16.58
CA GLN A 83 7.40 -14.69 -17.76
C GLN A 83 7.28 -13.74 -18.95
N GLN A 84 8.39 -13.63 -19.68
CA GLN A 84 8.39 -13.08 -21.03
C GLN A 84 7.39 -13.86 -21.89
N GLY A 85 6.48 -13.11 -22.50
CA GLY A 85 5.60 -13.63 -23.52
C GLY A 85 4.66 -12.52 -23.90
N PHE A 86 5.13 -11.58 -24.72
CA PHE A 86 4.39 -10.88 -25.77
C PHE A 86 5.11 -9.57 -26.12
N ILE A 87 6.02 -9.62 -27.08
CA ILE A 87 6.31 -8.46 -27.93
C ILE A 87 6.06 -8.88 -29.38
N ARG A 88 5.04 -8.28 -29.98
CA ARG A 88 4.96 -7.94 -31.40
C ARG A 88 4.48 -6.47 -31.45
N PRO A 89 4.65 -5.74 -32.57
CA PRO A 89 5.57 -5.85 -33.71
C PRO A 89 6.49 -4.60 -33.75
N VAL A 90 7.33 -4.38 -34.77
CA VAL A 90 7.16 -3.34 -35.82
C VAL A 90 8.25 -3.54 -36.90
N LYS A 91 7.83 -3.38 -38.17
CA LYS A 91 8.62 -3.45 -39.41
C LYS A 91 9.57 -2.25 -39.59
N ALA A 92 10.70 -2.45 -40.27
CA ALA A 92 10.99 -1.91 -41.63
C ALA A 92 12.49 -1.98 -41.99
N ASN A 93 12.75 -2.39 -43.24
CA ASN A 93 13.94 -2.32 -44.12
C ASN A 93 15.26 -1.66 -43.65
N ASP A 94 16.40 -2.29 -44.00
CA ASP A 94 17.30 -1.85 -45.09
C ASP A 94 18.56 -2.74 -45.17
N LEU A 95 18.61 -3.67 -46.12
CA LEU A 95 19.71 -3.92 -47.09
C LEU A 95 19.36 -5.03 -48.09
#